data_AF-D7L9B8-F1
#
_entry.id   AF-D7L9B8-F1
#
_cell.length_a   1.000
_cell.length_b   1.000
_cell.length_c   1.000
_cell.angle_alpha   90.00
_cell.angle_beta   90.00
_cell.angle_gamma   90.00
#
_symmetry.space_group_name_H-M   'P 1'
#
loop_
_entity.id
_entity.type
_entity.pdbx_description
1 polymer ?
#
loop_
_entity_poly.entity_id
_entity_poly.type
_entity_poly.pdbx_seq_one_letter_code
_entity_poly.pdbx_strand_id
1 'polypeptide(L)'
;MQRFLDLKLKPWLRNLLTRCLAIIPSLIVSLIGGSAGAGKLIIIASVILSFELPFALVPLLKCTSCKTKMGSHVNSIWITALTWIIGLLIMGINIYYIVTSFIKLLLHSHMMLVAVIFCGILGFAGIAIYLASIAYLVFRKINK
;
A
#
# COMPACT_ATOMS: atom_id res chain seq x y z
N MET A 1 -1.64 -15.11 6.67
CA MET A 1 -0.33 -15.45 7.27
C MET A 1 -0.11 -16.95 7.36
N GLN A 2 -1.00 -17.75 7.95
CA GLN A 2 -0.83 -19.20 8.15
C GLN A 2 -0.58 -20.06 6.90
N ARG A 3 -0.93 -19.60 5.70
CA ARG A 3 -0.70 -20.33 4.43
C ARG A 3 0.52 -19.82 3.64
N PHE A 4 1.13 -18.72 4.09
CA PHE A 4 2.34 -18.11 3.50
C PHE A 4 3.56 -18.30 4.41
N LEU A 5 3.34 -18.35 5.71
CA LEU A 5 4.29 -18.74 6.74
C LEU A 5 3.58 -19.85 7.51
N ASP A 6 4.11 -21.06 7.53
CA ASP A 6 3.56 -22.25 8.22
C ASP A 6 3.62 -22.13 9.76
N LEU A 7 3.25 -20.94 10.27
CA LEU A 7 3.27 -20.55 11.68
C LEU A 7 1.95 -20.93 12.34
N LYS A 8 1.97 -22.01 13.12
CA LYS A 8 0.86 -22.39 14.01
C LYS A 8 0.81 -21.50 15.26
N LEU A 9 0.48 -20.23 15.08
CA LEU A 9 0.25 -19.29 16.19
C LEU A 9 -1.21 -19.31 16.63
N LYS A 10 -1.45 -19.32 17.95
CA LYS A 10 -2.80 -19.21 18.53
C LYS A 10 -3.41 -17.85 18.14
N PRO A 11 -4.72 -17.78 17.77
CA PRO A 11 -5.35 -16.53 17.31
C PRO A 11 -5.22 -15.35 18.28
N TRP A 12 -5.29 -15.63 19.58
CA TRP A 12 -5.11 -14.64 20.65
C TRP A 12 -3.71 -14.00 20.65
N LEU A 13 -2.66 -14.83 20.49
CA LEU A 13 -1.28 -14.35 20.48
C LEU A 13 -1.01 -13.48 19.24
N ARG A 14 -1.58 -13.85 18.09
CA ARG A 14 -1.50 -13.03 16.87
C ARG A 14 -2.13 -11.66 17.07
N ASN A 15 -3.33 -11.61 17.66
CA ASN A 15 -4.04 -10.35 17.91
C ASN A 15 -3.30 -9.45 18.91
N LEU A 16 -2.70 -10.02 19.97
CA LEU A 16 -1.87 -9.26 20.89
C LEU A 16 -0.64 -8.67 20.19
N LEU A 17 0.10 -9.48 19.43
CA LEU A 17 1.29 -9.01 18.72
C LEU A 17 0.98 -7.86 17.75
N THR A 18 -0.05 -8.00 16.91
CA THR A 18 -0.43 -6.93 15.97
C THR A 18 -0.90 -5.66 16.67
N ARG A 19 -1.57 -5.78 17.83
CA ARG A 19 -2.00 -4.62 18.61
C ARG A 19 -0.83 -3.95 19.32
N CYS A 20 0.09 -4.71 19.91
CA CYS A 20 1.29 -4.16 20.54
C CYS A 20 2.15 -3.41 19.52
N LEU A 21 2.35 -3.99 18.32
CA LEU A 21 3.11 -3.34 17.24
C LEU A 21 2.47 -2.03 16.75
N ALA A 22 1.14 -1.89 16.84
CA ALA A 22 0.46 -0.64 16.49
C ALA A 22 0.47 0.39 17.63
N ILE A 23 0.20 -0.06 18.86
CA ILE A 23 0.01 0.83 20.03
C ILE A 23 1.34 1.40 20.51
N ILE A 24 2.40 0.59 20.60
CA ILE A 24 3.71 1.02 21.12
C ILE A 24 4.27 2.25 20.37
N PRO A 25 4.42 2.23 19.03
CA PRO A 25 4.95 3.39 18.30
C PRO A 25 4.00 4.59 18.36
N SER A 26 2.67 4.35 18.35
CA SER A 26 1.68 5.42 18.51
C SER A 26 1.80 6.11 19.86
N LEU A 27 1.99 5.35 20.92
CA LEU A 27 2.12 5.87 22.28
C LEU A 27 3.44 6.65 22.45
N ILE A 28 4.56 6.13 21.93
CA ILE A 28 5.87 6.81 21.96
C ILE A 28 5.78 8.17 21.26
N VAL A 29 5.24 8.20 20.04
CA VAL A 29 5.12 9.44 19.27
C VAL A 29 4.14 10.42 19.92
N SER A 30 3.05 9.93 20.53
CA SER A 30 2.09 10.77 21.25
C SER A 30 2.68 11.36 22.54
N LEU A 31 3.54 10.62 23.26
CA LEU A 31 4.17 11.12 24.48
C LEU A 31 5.21 12.21 24.18
N ILE A 32 5.99 12.03 23.11
CA ILE A 32 7.06 12.97 22.74
C ILE A 32 6.50 14.18 21.97
N GLY A 33 5.61 13.93 21.00
CA GLY A 33 5.12 14.93 20.04
C GLY A 33 3.71 15.43 20.32
N GLY A 34 3.06 14.98 21.40
CA GLY A 34 1.68 15.35 21.73
C GLY A 34 0.67 15.01 20.64
N SER A 35 -0.43 15.76 20.59
CA SER A 35 -1.50 15.59 19.60
C SER A 35 -1.03 15.80 18.16
N ALA A 36 -0.10 16.74 17.94
CA ALA A 36 0.47 17.02 16.62
C ALA A 36 1.34 15.86 16.10
N GLY A 37 2.12 15.23 16.99
CA GLY A 37 2.91 14.04 16.67
C GLY A 37 2.05 12.84 16.30
N ALA A 38 0.98 12.58 17.06
CA ALA A 38 0.02 11.53 16.75
C ALA A 38 -0.65 11.75 15.39
N GLY A 39 -1.04 12.99 15.08
CA GLY A 39 -1.60 13.35 13.77
C GLY A 39 -0.63 13.08 12.61
N LYS A 40 0.65 13.43 12.77
CA LYS A 40 1.69 13.11 11.77
C LYS A 40 1.85 11.61 11.57
N LEU A 41 1.79 10.81 12.64
CA LEU A 41 1.91 9.36 12.55
C LEU A 41 0.76 8.74 11.74
N ILE A 42 -0.47 9.24 11.91
CA ILE A 42 -1.65 8.80 11.14
C ILE A 42 -1.47 9.10 9.65
N ILE A 43 -0.91 10.28 9.31
CA ILE A 43 -0.61 10.63 7.92
C ILE A 43 0.42 9.67 7.33
N ILE A 44 1.50 9.38 8.07
CA ILE A 44 2.54 8.43 7.63
C ILE A 44 1.94 7.03 7.42
N ALA A 45 1.09 6.55 8.34
CA ALA A 45 0.42 5.26 8.21
C ALA A 45 -0.46 5.21 6.94
N SER A 46 -1.17 6.30 6.62
CA SER A 46 -1.96 6.42 5.40
C SER A 46 -1.09 6.32 4.14
N VAL A 47 0.08 6.95 4.13
CA VAL A 47 1.03 6.87 2.99
C VAL A 47 1.54 5.44 2.80
N ILE A 48 1.89 4.74 3.89
CA ILE A 48 2.33 3.34 3.84
C ILE A 48 1.20 2.46 3.29
N LEU A 49 -0.04 2.63 3.79
CA LEU A 49 -1.18 1.85 3.34
C LEU A 49 -1.47 2.07 1.85
N SER A 50 -1.36 3.31 1.36
CA SER A 50 -1.52 3.61 -0.07
C SER A 50 -0.49 2.90 -0.95
N PHE A 51 0.69 2.58 -0.42
CA PHE A 51 1.71 1.82 -1.13
C PHE A 51 1.34 0.32 -1.20
N GLU A 52 0.79 -0.25 -0.14
CA GLU A 52 0.42 -1.67 -0.08
C GLU A 52 -0.81 -2.01 -0.93
N LEU A 53 -1.76 -1.07 -1.03
CA LEU A 53 -3.09 -1.31 -1.58
C LEU A 53 -3.07 -1.82 -3.03
N PRO A 54 -2.32 -1.19 -3.97
CA PRO A 54 -2.26 -1.67 -5.36
C PRO A 54 -1.65 -3.07 -5.50
N PHE A 55 -0.65 -3.39 -4.69
CA PHE A 55 0.00 -4.71 -4.71
C PHE A 55 -0.92 -5.83 -4.24
N ALA A 56 -1.83 -5.56 -3.30
CA ALA A 56 -2.85 -6.51 -2.89
C ALA A 56 -4.02 -6.58 -3.89
N LEU A 57 -4.42 -5.43 -4.44
CA LEU A 57 -5.62 -5.30 -5.26
C LEU A 57 -5.44 -5.92 -6.65
N VAL A 58 -4.29 -5.72 -7.32
CA VAL A 58 -4.06 -6.25 -8.67
C VAL A 58 -4.15 -7.79 -8.73
N PRO A 59 -3.49 -8.57 -7.84
CA PRO A 59 -3.65 -10.02 -7.79
C PRO A 59 -5.07 -10.47 -7.46
N LEU A 60 -5.79 -9.75 -6.58
CA LEU A 60 -7.16 -10.08 -6.24
C LEU A 60 -8.10 -9.91 -7.44
N LEU A 61 -8.04 -8.77 -8.14
CA LEU A 61 -8.79 -8.54 -9.38
C LEU A 61 -8.49 -9.60 -10.44
N LYS A 62 -7.23 -9.99 -10.53
CA LYS A 62 -6.77 -11.05 -11.43
C LYS A 62 -7.32 -12.42 -11.07
N CYS A 63 -7.33 -12.79 -9.79
CA CYS A 63 -7.88 -14.05 -9.32
C CYS A 63 -9.40 -14.12 -9.49
N THR A 64 -10.12 -13.03 -9.20
CA THR A 64 -11.59 -12.98 -9.35
C THR A 64 -12.05 -12.97 -10.81
N SER A 65 -11.21 -12.49 -11.73
CA SER A 65 -11.48 -12.51 -13.17
C SER A 65 -11.13 -13.84 -13.84
N CYS A 66 -10.41 -14.74 -13.15
CA CYS A 66 -9.88 -15.97 -13.73
C CYS A 66 -10.87 -17.14 -13.61
N LYS A 67 -11.47 -17.55 -14.75
CA LYS A 67 -12.32 -18.76 -14.86
C LYS A 67 -11.67 -20.02 -14.29
N THR A 68 -10.35 -20.14 -14.41
CA THR A 68 -9.56 -21.31 -13.98
C THR A 68 -9.53 -21.52 -12.46
N LYS A 69 -9.72 -20.47 -11.64
CA LYS A 69 -9.66 -20.56 -10.16
C LYS A 69 -11.04 -20.61 -9.49
N MET A 70 -12.09 -20.13 -10.18
CA MET A 70 -13.42 -19.90 -9.60
C MET A 70 -14.51 -20.86 -10.14
N GLY A 71 -14.18 -21.73 -11.10
CA GLY A 71 -15.05 -22.83 -11.54
C GLY A 71 -16.32 -22.33 -12.24
N SER A 72 -17.50 -22.80 -11.83
CA SER A 72 -18.81 -22.39 -12.38
C SER A 72 -19.36 -21.07 -11.81
N HIS A 73 -18.76 -20.53 -10.74
CA HIS A 73 -19.16 -19.26 -10.11
C HIS A 73 -18.41 -18.06 -10.71
N VAL A 74 -18.09 -18.12 -12.00
CA VAL A 74 -17.35 -17.04 -12.65
C VAL A 74 -18.21 -15.79 -12.66
N ASN A 75 -17.63 -14.71 -12.19
CA ASN A 75 -18.21 -13.40 -12.28
C ASN A 75 -18.54 -13.04 -13.75
N SER A 76 -19.71 -12.45 -13.99
CA SER A 76 -20.10 -12.00 -15.33
C SER A 76 -19.08 -10.99 -15.87
N ILE A 77 -18.90 -10.94 -17.19
CA ILE A 77 -17.95 -10.02 -17.84
C ILE A 77 -18.22 -8.56 -17.41
N TRP A 78 -19.49 -8.22 -17.17
CA TRP A 78 -19.94 -6.91 -16.69
C TRP A 78 -19.41 -6.58 -15.30
N ILE A 79 -19.53 -7.50 -14.36
CA ILE A 79 -19.07 -7.29 -12.98
C ILE A 79 -17.53 -7.29 -12.95
N THR A 80 -16.89 -8.08 -13.80
CA THR A 80 -15.43 -8.06 -13.97
C THR A 80 -14.95 -6.70 -14.47
N ALA A 81 -15.56 -6.17 -15.53
CA ALA A 81 -15.25 -4.84 -16.06
C ALA A 81 -15.47 -3.75 -15.01
N LEU A 82 -16.59 -3.79 -14.29
CA LEU A 82 -16.91 -2.83 -13.22
C LEU A 82 -15.86 -2.86 -12.09
N THR A 83 -15.48 -4.06 -11.65
CA THR A 83 -14.48 -4.23 -10.57
C THR A 83 -13.09 -3.75 -11.01
N TRP A 84 -12.73 -3.95 -12.28
CA TRP A 84 -11.49 -3.41 -12.85
C TRP A 84 -11.51 -1.88 -12.95
N ILE A 85 -12.63 -1.26 -13.35
CA ILE A 85 -12.79 0.19 -13.38
C ILE A 85 -12.62 0.78 -11.98
N ILE A 86 -13.35 0.23 -11.00
CA ILE A 86 -13.26 0.67 -9.60
C ILE A 86 -11.84 0.47 -9.06
N GLY A 87 -11.22 -0.66 -9.37
CA GLY A 87 -9.86 -0.97 -8.95
C GLY A 87 -8.81 -0.03 -9.52
N LEU A 88 -8.91 0.29 -10.82
CA LEU A 88 -8.04 1.27 -11.47
C LEU A 88 -8.24 2.67 -10.88
N LEU A 89 -9.48 3.06 -10.57
CA LEU A 89 -9.79 4.34 -9.93
C LEU A 89 -9.14 4.43 -8.54
N ILE A 90 -9.32 3.42 -7.69
CA ILE A 90 -8.73 3.37 -6.34
C ILE A 90 -7.20 3.39 -6.42
N MET A 91 -6.62 2.64 -7.35
CA MET A 91 -5.17 2.61 -7.56
C MET A 91 -4.63 3.97 -7.99
N GLY A 92 -5.32 4.66 -8.92
CA GLY A 92 -4.98 6.02 -9.34
C GLY A 92 -5.00 7.03 -8.19
N ILE A 93 -6.04 6.97 -7.33
CA ILE A 93 -6.14 7.84 -6.15
C ILE A 93 -4.99 7.58 -5.16
N ASN A 94 -4.64 6.32 -4.91
CA ASN A 94 -3.53 5.98 -4.00
C ASN A 94 -2.17 6.43 -4.55
N ILE A 95 -1.93 6.27 -5.85
CA ILE A 95 -0.72 6.78 -6.52
C ILE A 95 -0.66 8.31 -6.38
N TYR A 96 -1.76 9.01 -6.64
CA TYR A 96 -1.84 10.46 -6.49
C TYR A 96 -1.54 10.91 -5.06
N TYR A 97 -2.10 10.22 -4.06
CA TYR A 97 -1.85 10.51 -2.64
C TYR A 97 -0.36 10.36 -2.27
N ILE A 98 0.29 9.30 -2.74
CA ILE A 98 1.74 9.07 -2.53
C ILE A 98 2.57 10.18 -3.17
N VAL A 99 2.33 10.48 -4.46
CA VAL A 99 3.09 11.50 -5.20
C VAL A 99 2.92 12.87 -4.53
N THR A 100 1.70 13.24 -4.16
CA THR A 100 1.42 14.52 -3.50
C THR A 100 2.07 14.60 -2.12
N SER A 101 2.03 13.51 -1.34
CA SER A 101 2.68 13.44 -0.03
C SER A 101 4.20 13.56 -0.14
N PHE A 102 4.81 12.93 -1.15
CA PHE A 102 6.23 13.04 -1.43
C PHE A 102 6.63 14.45 -1.86
N ILE A 103 5.87 15.09 -2.76
CA ILE A 103 6.12 16.48 -3.18
C ILE A 103 6.02 17.42 -1.98
N LYS A 104 5.00 17.25 -1.11
CA LYS A 104 4.82 18.08 0.08
C LYS A 104 5.99 17.93 1.07
N LEU A 105 6.51 16.72 1.22
CA LEU A 105 7.72 16.45 2.01
C LEU A 105 8.94 17.21 1.45
N LEU A 106 9.08 17.21 0.12
CA LEU A 106 10.19 17.85 -0.58
C LEU A 106 10.11 19.40 -0.50
N LEU A 107 8.90 19.96 -0.58
CA LEU A 107 8.65 21.41 -0.59
C LEU A 107 8.78 22.08 0.79
N HIS A 108 8.51 21.35 1.88
CA HIS A 108 8.56 21.88 3.25
C HIS A 108 9.89 21.60 3.97
N SER A 109 10.90 21.06 3.26
CA SER A 109 12.16 20.64 3.85
C SER A 109 13.08 21.85 4.15
N HIS A 110 13.28 22.12 5.44
CA HIS A 110 14.14 23.18 5.98
C HIS A 110 15.63 22.75 6.16
N MET A 111 16.02 21.59 5.63
CA MET A 111 17.32 20.94 5.81
C MET A 111 18.27 21.16 4.62
N MET A 112 19.58 21.04 4.87
CA MET A 112 20.71 21.20 3.93
C MET A 112 20.37 20.71 2.51
N LEU A 113 20.45 21.62 1.53
CA LEU A 113 20.03 21.46 0.12
C LEU A 113 20.50 20.14 -0.54
N VAL A 114 21.66 19.63 -0.15
CA VAL A 114 22.20 18.32 -0.59
C VAL A 114 21.30 17.15 -0.19
N ALA A 115 20.75 17.14 1.03
CA ALA A 115 19.86 16.09 1.50
C ALA A 115 18.52 16.11 0.76
N VAL A 116 18.00 17.29 0.41
CA VAL A 116 16.77 17.44 -0.37
C VAL A 116 16.95 16.90 -1.78
N ILE A 117 18.08 17.21 -2.44
CA ILE A 117 18.39 16.70 -3.78
C ILE A 117 18.54 15.18 -3.76
N PHE A 118 19.26 14.63 -2.78
CA PHE A 118 19.47 13.18 -2.66
C PHE A 118 18.16 12.44 -2.38
N CYS A 119 17.34 12.93 -1.44
CA CYS A 119 15.99 12.40 -1.20
C CYS A 119 15.06 12.55 -2.41
N GLY A 120 15.18 13.65 -3.15
CA GLY A 120 14.41 13.90 -4.37
C GLY A 120 14.72 12.87 -5.46
N ILE A 121 16.00 12.67 -5.79
CA ILE A 121 16.45 11.71 -6.80
C ILE A 121 16.04 10.29 -6.38
N LEU A 122 16.31 9.90 -5.13
CA LEU A 122 15.95 8.58 -4.62
C LEU A 122 14.43 8.35 -4.62
N GLY A 123 13.65 9.34 -4.19
CA GLY A 123 12.20 9.19 -4.11
C GLY A 123 11.52 9.20 -5.48
N PHE A 124 11.99 10.01 -6.44
CA PHE A 124 11.53 9.92 -7.82
C PHE A 124 11.88 8.57 -8.47
N ALA A 125 13.10 8.07 -8.24
CA ALA A 125 13.49 6.73 -8.68
C ALA A 125 12.60 5.65 -8.03
N GLY A 126 12.33 5.76 -6.73
CA GLY A 126 11.44 4.86 -6.00
C GLY A 126 10.01 4.86 -6.53
N ILE A 127 9.44 6.04 -6.81
CA ILE A 127 8.10 6.17 -7.41
C ILE A 127 8.09 5.59 -8.83
N ALA A 128 9.12 5.81 -9.63
CA ALA A 128 9.23 5.23 -10.96
C ALA A 128 9.27 3.69 -10.92
N ILE A 129 10.05 3.12 -10.01
CA ILE A 129 10.09 1.66 -9.77
C ILE A 129 8.74 1.14 -9.30
N TYR A 130 8.05 1.87 -8.41
CA TYR A 130 6.72 1.52 -7.92
C TYR A 130 5.69 1.49 -9.05
N LEU A 131 5.65 2.53 -9.89
CA LEU A 131 4.79 2.60 -11.06
C LEU A 131 5.10 1.48 -12.06
N ALA A 132 6.38 1.22 -12.33
CA ALA A 132 6.81 0.12 -13.18
C ALA A 132 6.39 -1.24 -12.61
N SER A 133 6.45 -1.43 -11.30
CA SER A 133 6.03 -2.66 -10.61
C SER A 133 4.52 -2.88 -10.71
N ILE A 134 3.72 -1.83 -10.54
CA ILE A 134 2.27 -1.87 -10.74
C ILE A 134 1.94 -2.16 -12.20
N ALA A 135 2.55 -1.44 -13.15
CA ALA A 135 2.34 -1.67 -14.57
C ALA A 135 2.71 -3.11 -14.96
N TYR A 136 3.86 -3.60 -14.50
CA TYR A 136 4.27 -4.99 -14.67
C TYR A 136 3.25 -5.95 -14.08
N LEU A 137 2.77 -5.71 -12.86
CA LEU A 137 1.75 -6.53 -12.21
C LEU A 137 0.42 -6.50 -12.93
N VAL A 138 0.03 -5.40 -13.58
CA VAL A 138 -1.19 -5.29 -14.37
C VAL A 138 -1.03 -6.02 -15.71
N PHE A 139 0.06 -5.80 -16.43
CA PHE A 139 0.30 -6.40 -17.76
C PHE A 139 0.73 -7.87 -17.72
N ARG A 140 1.31 -8.35 -16.61
CA ARG A 140 1.72 -9.75 -16.48
C ARG A 140 0.51 -10.68 -16.65
N LYS A 141 0.41 -11.35 -17.80
CA LYS A 141 -0.57 -12.41 -18.02
C LYS A 141 -0.43 -13.45 -16.91
N ILE A 142 -1.55 -13.82 -16.30
CA ILE A 142 -1.64 -15.00 -15.44
C ILE A 142 -1.47 -16.17 -16.39
N ASN A 143 -0.23 -16.64 -16.58
CA ASN A 143 -0.01 -17.90 -17.28
C ASN A 143 -0.64 -19.02 -16.45
N LYS A 144 -1.29 -19.93 -17.19
CA LYS A 144 -2.27 -20.96 -16.78
C LYS A 144 -2.02 -21.60 -15.41
#